data_AF-A0A2N2PF27-F1
#
_entry.id   AF-A0A2N2PF27-F1
#
_cell.length_a   1.000
_cell.length_b   1.000
_cell.length_c   1.000
_cell.angle_alpha   90.00
_cell.angle_beta   90.00
_cell.angle_gamma   90.00
#
_symmetry.space_group_name_H-M   'P 1'
#
loop_
_entity.id
_entity.type
_entity.pdbx_description
1 polymer ?
#
loop_
_entity_poly.entity_id
_entity_poly.type
_entity_poly.pdbx_seq_one_letter_code
_entity_poly.pdbx_strand_id
1 'polypeptide(L)'
;MGRVGIRGFGGIWSATWACALWVCACLTLAGCNPGQREEAREQVRQSREWTPENIKKYPKEFALFVVRESEAAVGQYEAERLRIVQETARVKQMGDESRAKAEAGRSALTELKNLYRTADANSSWPVVWRDVPRDADWMRRNIVKLNAETKRAEEATSRTEAVLKKRAIQLEENRVATDKAYDVVEQMKLAQTEIETKGLTAQLEKRLAEIGAVVKELGGGTQASDLDNLDDLVVEKRAASDDASFESLMAQP
;
A
#
# COMPACT_ATOMS: atom_id res chain seq x y z
N MET A 1 -19.09 31.92 49.38
CA MET A 1 -20.12 31.01 48.79
C MET A 1 -19.35 29.81 48.23
N GLY A 2 -19.36 28.58 48.76
CA GLY A 2 -20.27 27.92 49.69
C GLY A 2 -20.89 26.69 49.02
N ARG A 3 -20.25 25.51 49.17
CA ARG A 3 -20.75 24.10 49.11
C ARG A 3 -19.52 23.19 49.02
N VAL A 4 -19.00 22.60 50.11
CA VAL A 4 -19.49 21.48 50.94
C VAL A 4 -19.80 20.24 50.08
N GLY A 5 -18.99 19.19 50.28
CA GLY A 5 -19.06 17.93 49.55
C GLY A 5 -19.84 16.82 50.26
N ILE A 6 -19.81 15.62 49.68
CA ILE A 6 -20.24 14.35 50.28
C ILE A 6 -19.25 13.26 49.83
N ARG A 7 -18.53 12.67 50.81
CA ARG A 7 -17.87 11.36 50.69
C ARG A 7 -18.93 10.29 50.96
N GLY A 8 -19.14 9.38 50.02
CA GLY A 8 -19.96 8.18 50.20
C GLY A 8 -19.09 6.93 50.32
N PHE A 9 -18.99 6.41 51.53
CA PHE A 9 -18.59 5.03 51.85
C PHE A 9 -19.72 4.07 51.43
N GLY A 10 -19.38 2.89 50.89
CA GLY A 10 -20.30 1.75 50.86
C GLY A 10 -20.28 0.98 49.56
N GLY A 11 -19.73 -0.25 49.56
CA GLY A 11 -19.84 -1.14 48.41
C GLY A 11 -18.93 -2.36 48.35
N ILE A 12 -18.34 -2.83 49.46
CA ILE A 12 -17.52 -4.08 49.46
C ILE A 12 -18.40 -5.36 49.49
N TRP A 13 -19.72 -5.22 49.43
CA TRP A 13 -20.67 -6.34 49.60
C TRP A 13 -21.33 -6.87 48.30
N SER A 14 -20.85 -6.50 47.11
CA SER A 14 -21.46 -6.99 45.84
C SER A 14 -20.62 -8.00 45.05
N ALA A 15 -19.33 -8.17 45.36
CA ALA A 15 -18.45 -9.03 44.56
C ALA A 15 -18.67 -10.53 44.79
N THR A 16 -19.08 -10.95 45.99
CA THR A 16 -19.26 -12.38 46.33
C THR A 16 -20.54 -12.99 45.77
N TRP A 17 -21.60 -12.19 45.56
CA TRP A 17 -22.84 -12.68 44.94
C TRP A 17 -22.74 -12.79 43.41
N ALA A 18 -21.93 -11.94 42.76
CA ALA A 18 -21.70 -12.01 41.32
C ALA A 18 -20.93 -13.28 40.91
N CYS A 19 -19.96 -13.75 41.72
CA CYS A 19 -19.24 -14.99 41.44
C CYS A 19 -20.11 -16.26 41.62
N ALA A 20 -21.05 -16.27 42.57
CA ALA A 20 -21.90 -17.45 42.80
C ALA A 20 -22.90 -17.69 41.65
N LEU A 21 -23.45 -16.63 41.05
CA LEU A 21 -24.33 -16.74 39.88
C LEU A 21 -23.57 -17.15 38.60
N TRP A 22 -22.31 -16.73 38.45
CA TRP A 22 -21.49 -17.13 37.29
C TRP A 22 -21.04 -18.59 37.37
N VAL A 23 -20.69 -19.08 38.56
CA VAL A 23 -20.31 -20.50 38.75
C VAL A 23 -21.52 -21.43 38.62
N CYS A 24 -22.72 -21.03 39.06
CA CYS A 24 -23.95 -21.79 38.82
C CYS A 24 -24.33 -21.84 37.32
N ALA A 25 -24.18 -20.74 36.57
CA ALA A 25 -24.44 -20.73 35.13
C ALA A 25 -23.44 -21.60 34.35
N CYS A 26 -22.16 -21.63 34.77
CA CYS A 26 -21.14 -22.50 34.18
C CYS A 26 -21.36 -23.99 34.50
N LEU A 27 -21.88 -24.33 35.69
CA LEU A 27 -22.20 -25.71 36.06
C LEU A 27 -23.49 -26.23 35.40
N THR A 28 -24.47 -25.38 35.10
CA THR A 28 -25.65 -25.80 34.31
C THR A 28 -25.36 -26.00 32.82
N LEU A 29 -24.30 -25.36 32.29
CA LEU A 29 -23.90 -25.60 30.90
C LEU A 29 -23.09 -26.89 30.73
N ALA A 30 -22.44 -27.42 31.78
CA ALA A 30 -21.65 -28.66 31.70
C ALA A 30 -22.51 -29.92 31.44
N GLY A 31 -23.84 -29.83 31.57
CA GLY A 31 -24.79 -30.90 31.21
C GLY A 31 -25.51 -30.71 29.87
N CYS A 32 -25.25 -29.63 29.13
CA CYS A 32 -25.84 -29.46 27.79
C CYS A 32 -25.18 -30.43 26.81
N ASN A 33 -26.01 -31.29 26.22
CA ASN A 33 -25.63 -32.19 25.15
C ASN A 33 -24.88 -31.39 24.05
N PRO A 34 -23.75 -31.86 23.52
CA PRO A 34 -22.92 -31.11 22.56
C PRO A 34 -23.73 -30.52 21.39
N GLY A 35 -24.75 -31.25 20.92
CA GLY A 35 -25.66 -30.80 19.87
C GLY A 35 -26.44 -29.52 20.19
N GLN A 36 -26.86 -29.29 21.44
CA GLN A 36 -27.60 -28.08 21.82
C GLN A 36 -26.71 -26.82 21.83
N ARG A 37 -25.41 -26.99 22.12
CA ARG A 37 -24.44 -25.89 22.04
C ARG A 37 -24.12 -25.55 20.59
N GLU A 38 -24.06 -26.55 19.72
CA GLU A 38 -23.91 -26.35 18.28
C GLU A 38 -25.15 -25.69 17.67
N GLU A 39 -26.35 -26.14 18.02
CA GLU A 39 -27.62 -25.52 17.61
C GLU A 39 -27.72 -24.06 18.04
N ALA A 40 -27.35 -23.74 19.30
CA ALA A 40 -27.35 -22.37 19.79
C ALA A 40 -26.30 -21.50 19.07
N ARG A 41 -25.11 -22.02 18.79
CA ARG A 41 -24.08 -21.31 17.99
C ARG A 41 -24.54 -21.09 16.56
N GLU A 42 -25.19 -22.08 15.97
CA GLU A 42 -25.72 -22.01 14.61
C GLU A 42 -26.87 -21.01 14.51
N GLN A 43 -27.75 -20.94 15.50
CA GLN A 43 -28.76 -19.88 15.59
C GLN A 43 -28.14 -18.49 15.74
N VAL A 44 -27.09 -18.35 16.55
CA VAL A 44 -26.38 -17.06 16.68
C VAL A 44 -25.70 -16.69 15.36
N ARG A 45 -25.09 -17.65 14.66
CA ARG A 45 -24.48 -17.46 13.34
C ARG A 45 -25.51 -17.02 12.31
N GLN A 46 -26.64 -17.73 12.22
CA GLN A 46 -27.78 -17.35 11.38
C GLN A 46 -28.36 -15.98 11.78
N SER A 47 -28.31 -15.57 13.04
CA SER A 47 -28.79 -14.22 13.41
C SER A 47 -27.82 -13.08 13.01
N ARG A 48 -26.54 -13.39 12.75
CA ARG A 48 -25.47 -12.41 12.55
C ARG A 48 -24.87 -12.41 11.14
N GLU A 49 -25.01 -13.50 10.40
CA GLU A 49 -24.37 -13.71 9.09
C GLU A 49 -25.40 -14.05 8.01
N TRP A 50 -25.08 -13.68 6.77
CA TRP A 50 -25.83 -14.08 5.60
C TRP A 50 -25.56 -15.55 5.24
N THR A 51 -26.29 -16.46 5.88
CA THR A 51 -26.27 -17.89 5.51
C THR A 51 -27.17 -18.15 4.29
N PRO A 52 -26.96 -19.25 3.54
CA PRO A 52 -27.81 -19.60 2.39
C PRO A 52 -29.31 -19.64 2.73
N GLU A 53 -29.67 -20.11 3.93
CA GLU A 53 -31.05 -20.18 4.41
C GLU A 53 -31.64 -18.79 4.63
N ASN A 54 -30.86 -17.87 5.21
CA ASN A 54 -31.28 -16.47 5.40
C ASN A 54 -31.39 -15.71 4.10
N ILE A 55 -30.48 -15.96 3.16
CA ILE A 55 -30.52 -15.38 1.82
C ILE A 55 -31.81 -15.78 1.11
N LYS A 56 -32.22 -17.06 1.19
CA LYS A 56 -33.51 -17.52 0.64
C LYS A 56 -34.71 -16.87 1.33
N LYS A 57 -34.61 -16.63 2.63
CA LYS A 57 -35.69 -16.04 3.43
C LYS A 57 -35.84 -14.52 3.22
N TYR A 58 -34.73 -13.83 2.99
CA TYR A 58 -34.66 -12.37 2.88
C TYR A 58 -33.83 -11.93 1.65
N PRO A 59 -34.26 -12.31 0.43
CA PRO A 59 -33.46 -12.08 -0.77
C PRO A 59 -33.31 -10.60 -1.13
N LYS A 60 -34.30 -9.77 -0.77
CA LYS A 60 -34.29 -8.32 -1.03
C LYS A 60 -33.30 -7.60 -0.12
N GLU A 61 -33.32 -7.92 1.17
CA GLU A 61 -32.43 -7.34 2.17
C GLU A 61 -30.98 -7.74 1.89
N PHE A 62 -30.76 -8.99 1.46
CA PHE A 62 -29.43 -9.42 1.02
C PHE A 62 -28.97 -8.66 -0.23
N ALA A 63 -29.85 -8.45 -1.21
CA ALA A 63 -29.49 -7.67 -2.40
C ALA A 63 -29.07 -6.24 -2.06
N LEU A 64 -29.82 -5.57 -1.17
CA LEU A 64 -29.48 -4.24 -0.66
C LEU A 64 -28.16 -4.21 0.12
N PHE A 65 -27.91 -5.24 0.93
CA PHE A 65 -26.64 -5.39 1.66
C PHE A 65 -25.47 -5.45 0.68
N VAL A 66 -25.54 -6.33 -0.33
CA VAL A 66 -24.46 -6.49 -1.32
C VAL A 66 -24.25 -5.23 -2.14
N VAL A 67 -25.33 -4.54 -2.55
CA VAL A 67 -25.21 -3.24 -3.23
C VAL A 67 -24.45 -2.24 -2.36
N ARG A 68 -24.81 -2.13 -1.07
CA ARG A 68 -24.15 -1.21 -0.13
C ARG A 68 -22.67 -1.54 0.05
N GLU A 69 -22.34 -2.81 0.26
CA GLU A 69 -20.95 -3.26 0.43
C GLU A 69 -20.14 -3.03 -0.86
N SER A 70 -20.73 -3.27 -2.03
CA SER A 70 -20.05 -3.07 -3.31
C SER A 70 -19.86 -1.58 -3.61
N GLU A 71 -20.84 -0.73 -3.33
CA GLU A 71 -20.70 0.73 -3.43
C GLU A 71 -19.64 1.28 -2.44
N ALA A 72 -19.57 0.71 -1.23
CA ALA A 72 -18.51 1.03 -0.28
C ALA A 72 -17.12 0.59 -0.79
N ALA A 73 -17.02 -0.59 -1.40
CA ALA A 73 -15.79 -1.09 -2.02
C ALA A 73 -15.34 -0.21 -3.19
N VAL A 74 -16.28 0.23 -4.06
CA VAL A 74 -16.00 1.22 -5.12
C VAL A 74 -15.39 2.49 -4.51
N GLY A 75 -15.99 3.03 -3.45
CA GLY A 75 -15.46 4.20 -2.77
C GLY A 75 -14.04 3.98 -2.21
N GLN A 76 -13.75 2.79 -1.69
CA GLN A 76 -12.40 2.42 -1.23
C GLN A 76 -11.41 2.34 -2.39
N TYR A 77 -11.77 1.71 -3.51
CA TYR A 77 -10.89 1.61 -4.67
C TYR A 77 -10.63 2.98 -5.30
N GLU A 78 -11.62 3.86 -5.38
CA GLU A 78 -11.44 5.23 -5.87
C GLU A 78 -10.50 6.04 -4.96
N ALA A 79 -10.63 5.90 -3.64
CA ALA A 79 -9.71 6.50 -2.68
C ALA A 79 -8.28 5.96 -2.83
N GLU A 80 -8.13 4.64 -2.99
CA GLU A 80 -6.84 4.01 -3.24
C GLU A 80 -6.22 4.45 -4.57
N ARG A 81 -7.02 4.57 -5.64
CA ARG A 81 -6.59 5.08 -6.93
C ARG A 81 -6.01 6.48 -6.80
N LEU A 82 -6.70 7.37 -6.07
CA LEU A 82 -6.20 8.72 -5.81
C LEU A 82 -4.87 8.70 -5.05
N ARG A 83 -4.75 7.83 -4.03
CA ARG A 83 -3.48 7.64 -3.31
C ARG A 83 -2.37 7.17 -4.24
N ILE A 84 -2.60 6.14 -5.05
CA ILE A 84 -1.61 5.63 -6.03
C ILE A 84 -1.19 6.73 -7.00
N VAL A 85 -2.13 7.54 -7.50
CA VAL A 85 -1.83 8.66 -8.42
C VAL A 85 -0.96 9.72 -7.73
N GLN A 86 -1.28 10.11 -6.50
CA GLN A 86 -0.49 11.08 -5.73
C GLN A 86 0.93 10.57 -5.46
N GLU A 87 1.07 9.32 -5.04
CA GLU A 87 2.37 8.69 -4.80
C GLU A 87 3.17 8.54 -6.10
N THR A 88 2.51 8.19 -7.21
CA THR A 88 3.13 8.10 -8.54
C THR A 88 3.68 9.45 -8.98
N ALA A 89 2.94 10.54 -8.78
CA ALA A 89 3.41 11.89 -9.09
C ALA A 89 4.65 12.25 -8.27
N ARG A 90 4.67 11.93 -6.97
CA ARG A 90 5.82 12.16 -6.09
C ARG A 90 7.06 11.36 -6.52
N VAL A 91 6.89 10.06 -6.80
CA VAL A 91 8.00 9.19 -7.26
C VAL A 91 8.52 9.67 -8.62
N LYS A 92 7.63 10.09 -9.52
CA LYS A 92 8.01 10.65 -10.81
C LYS A 92 8.87 11.91 -10.65
N GLN A 93 8.45 12.84 -9.79
CA GLN A 93 9.25 14.04 -9.50
C GLN A 93 10.64 13.66 -8.97
N MET A 94 10.74 12.72 -8.02
CA MET A 94 12.04 12.25 -7.51
C MET A 94 12.90 11.62 -8.60
N GLY A 95 12.29 10.88 -9.53
CA GLY A 95 12.96 10.29 -10.69
C GLY A 95 13.48 11.35 -11.66
N ASP A 96 12.67 12.36 -11.98
CA ASP A 96 13.03 13.47 -12.86
C ASP A 96 14.17 14.31 -12.26
N GLU A 97 14.13 14.58 -10.94
CA GLU A 97 15.22 15.26 -10.22
C GLU A 97 16.52 14.44 -10.23
N SER A 98 16.43 13.12 -10.05
CA SER A 98 17.59 12.21 -10.09
C SER A 98 18.19 12.13 -11.50
N ARG A 99 17.33 12.09 -12.53
CA ARG A 99 17.75 12.10 -13.93
C ARG A 99 18.45 13.40 -14.29
N ALA A 100 17.89 14.55 -13.90
CA ALA A 100 18.52 15.85 -14.13
C ALA A 100 19.89 15.95 -13.44
N LYS A 101 20.02 15.44 -12.21
CA LYS A 101 21.31 15.36 -11.50
C LYS A 101 22.31 14.46 -12.22
N ALA A 102 21.88 13.30 -12.72
CA ALA A 102 22.73 12.39 -13.47
C ALA A 102 23.22 13.02 -14.78
N GLU A 103 22.34 13.69 -15.53
CA GLU A 103 22.69 14.38 -16.78
C GLU A 103 23.66 15.53 -16.55
N ALA A 104 23.38 16.40 -15.58
CA ALA A 104 24.29 17.48 -15.21
C ALA A 104 25.65 16.95 -14.73
N GLY A 105 25.63 15.85 -13.96
CA GLY A 105 26.84 15.16 -13.49
C GLY A 105 27.66 14.60 -14.64
N ARG A 106 27.02 13.94 -15.62
CA ARG A 106 27.70 13.43 -16.84
C ARG A 106 28.34 14.55 -17.63
N SER A 107 27.61 15.63 -17.93
CA SER A 107 28.15 16.77 -18.68
C SER A 107 29.35 17.41 -17.98
N ALA A 108 29.24 17.65 -16.67
CA ALA A 108 30.34 18.22 -15.88
C ALA A 108 31.52 17.26 -15.76
N LEU A 109 31.29 15.95 -15.68
CA LEU A 109 32.35 14.95 -15.64
C LEU A 109 33.12 14.92 -16.97
N THR A 110 32.43 14.96 -18.11
CA THR A 110 33.08 15.05 -19.44
C THR A 110 33.92 16.32 -19.57
N GLU A 111 33.40 17.47 -19.15
CA GLU A 111 34.13 18.74 -19.13
C GLU A 111 35.42 18.63 -18.28
N LEU A 112 35.29 18.16 -17.03
CA LEU A 112 36.41 18.03 -16.10
C LEU A 112 37.47 17.04 -16.60
N LYS A 113 37.06 15.89 -17.15
CA LYS A 113 37.98 14.90 -17.74
C LYS A 113 38.77 15.50 -18.89
N ASN A 114 38.11 16.27 -19.76
CA ASN A 114 38.77 16.91 -20.90
C ASN A 114 39.76 17.99 -20.45
N LEU A 115 39.35 18.88 -19.54
CA LEU A 115 40.23 19.89 -18.96
C LEU A 115 41.44 19.26 -18.28
N TYR A 116 41.24 18.21 -17.50
CA TYR A 116 42.32 17.47 -16.87
C TYR A 116 43.28 16.88 -17.90
N ARG A 117 42.78 16.15 -18.92
CA ARG A 117 43.61 15.54 -19.98
C ARG A 117 44.45 16.59 -20.72
N THR A 118 43.85 17.72 -21.09
CA THR A 118 44.55 18.81 -21.80
C THR A 118 45.62 19.45 -20.91
N ALA A 119 45.31 19.68 -19.64
CA ALA A 119 46.24 20.33 -18.72
C ALA A 119 47.42 19.44 -18.34
N ASP A 120 47.17 18.15 -18.14
CA ASP A 120 48.18 17.13 -17.84
C ASP A 120 49.13 16.96 -19.02
N ALA A 121 48.59 16.83 -20.25
CA ALA A 121 49.40 16.74 -21.47
C ALA A 121 50.28 17.98 -21.72
N ASN A 122 49.78 19.18 -21.39
CA ASN A 122 50.50 20.43 -21.60
C ASN A 122 51.29 20.90 -20.35
N SER A 123 51.26 20.16 -19.24
CA SER A 123 51.80 20.59 -17.94
C SER A 123 51.36 22.01 -17.53
N SER A 124 50.10 22.37 -17.83
CA SER A 124 49.58 23.75 -17.78
C SER A 124 48.69 24.01 -16.56
N TRP A 125 49.18 23.63 -15.38
CA TRP A 125 48.49 23.85 -14.10
C TRP A 125 48.81 25.25 -13.54
N PRO A 126 47.85 25.96 -12.90
CA PRO A 126 46.45 25.58 -12.65
C PRO A 126 45.51 25.83 -13.85
N VAL A 127 44.39 25.10 -13.90
CA VAL A 127 43.34 25.25 -14.93
C VAL A 127 42.16 26.05 -14.39
N VAL A 128 41.63 26.98 -15.17
CA VAL A 128 40.42 27.71 -14.79
C VAL A 128 39.19 26.86 -15.11
N TRP A 129 38.39 26.53 -14.09
CA TRP A 129 37.08 25.91 -14.25
C TRP A 129 36.04 26.75 -13.52
N ARG A 130 35.02 27.23 -14.26
CA ARG A 130 33.99 28.16 -13.77
C ARG A 130 34.59 29.38 -13.05
N ASP A 131 35.51 30.06 -13.74
CA ASP A 131 36.18 31.28 -13.29
C ASP A 131 37.07 31.12 -12.04
N VAL A 132 37.32 29.88 -11.58
CA VAL A 132 38.19 29.60 -10.44
C VAL A 132 39.37 28.74 -10.88
N PRO A 133 40.63 29.14 -10.60
CA PRO A 133 41.79 28.31 -10.87
C PRO A 133 41.81 27.09 -9.97
N ARG A 134 42.06 25.91 -10.54
CA ARG A 134 42.09 24.61 -9.87
C ARG A 134 43.40 23.90 -10.14
N ASP A 135 43.93 23.27 -9.09
CA ASP A 135 45.10 22.39 -9.18
C ASP A 135 44.72 20.96 -9.62
N ALA A 136 45.75 20.17 -9.96
CA ALA A 136 45.60 18.80 -10.44
C ALA A 136 44.91 17.89 -9.40
N ASP A 137 45.30 17.99 -8.13
CA ASP A 137 44.77 17.15 -7.05
C ASP A 137 43.29 17.42 -6.80
N TRP A 138 42.88 18.69 -6.86
CA TRP A 138 41.50 19.12 -6.78
C TRP A 138 40.70 18.51 -7.93
N MET A 139 41.20 18.56 -9.16
CA MET A 139 40.52 17.98 -10.33
C MET A 139 40.35 16.47 -10.16
N ARG A 140 41.41 15.73 -9.76
CA ARG A 140 41.35 14.27 -9.53
C ARG A 140 40.27 13.90 -8.52
N ARG A 141 40.30 14.53 -7.34
CA ARG A 141 39.32 14.27 -6.28
C ARG A 141 37.89 14.59 -6.72
N ASN A 142 37.69 15.70 -7.43
CA ASN A 142 36.36 16.09 -7.89
C ASN A 142 35.84 15.21 -9.03
N ILE A 143 36.69 14.73 -9.93
CA ILE A 143 36.31 13.76 -10.97
C ILE A 143 35.81 12.46 -10.33
N VAL A 144 36.55 11.91 -9.36
CA VAL A 144 36.14 10.67 -8.64
C VAL A 144 34.83 10.90 -7.89
N LYS A 145 34.74 12.01 -7.14
CA LYS A 145 33.55 12.36 -6.35
C LYS A 145 32.32 12.54 -7.25
N LEU A 146 32.43 13.35 -8.31
CA LEU A 146 31.33 13.64 -9.23
C LEU A 146 30.88 12.39 -9.97
N ASN A 147 31.80 11.50 -10.35
CA ASN A 147 31.45 10.22 -10.94
C ASN A 147 30.67 9.33 -9.95
N ALA A 148 31.08 9.27 -8.68
CA ALA A 148 30.34 8.51 -7.67
C ALA A 148 28.94 9.08 -7.43
N GLU A 149 28.80 10.41 -7.38
CA GLU A 149 27.51 11.10 -7.27
C GLU A 149 26.62 10.85 -8.50
N THR A 150 27.19 10.90 -9.70
CA THR A 150 26.49 10.61 -10.96
C THR A 150 25.95 9.18 -10.97
N LYS A 151 26.78 8.19 -10.60
CA LYS A 151 26.35 6.78 -10.51
C LYS A 151 25.22 6.59 -9.52
N ARG A 152 25.28 7.21 -8.34
CA ARG A 152 24.19 7.16 -7.35
C ARG A 152 22.89 7.77 -7.90
N ALA A 153 22.98 8.85 -8.67
CA ALA A 153 21.82 9.47 -9.30
C ALA A 153 21.23 8.58 -10.42
N GLU A 154 22.06 7.88 -11.19
CA GLU A 154 21.61 6.89 -12.18
C GLU A 154 20.94 5.68 -11.52
N GLU A 155 21.50 5.15 -10.44
CA GLU A 155 20.89 4.10 -9.62
C GLU A 155 19.58 4.55 -8.97
N ALA A 156 19.48 5.81 -8.53
CA ALA A 156 18.22 6.37 -8.05
C ALA A 156 17.18 6.43 -9.19
N THR A 157 17.59 6.86 -10.39
CA THR A 157 16.71 6.93 -11.56
C THR A 157 16.15 5.54 -11.91
N SER A 158 17.01 4.51 -12.01
CA SER A 158 16.58 3.15 -12.33
C SER A 158 15.62 2.56 -11.28
N ARG A 159 15.87 2.84 -9.99
CA ARG A 159 14.95 2.45 -8.90
C ARG A 159 13.61 3.15 -9.01
N THR A 160 13.58 4.46 -9.25
CA THR A 160 12.31 5.19 -9.42
C THR A 160 11.51 4.68 -10.62
N GLU A 161 12.16 4.34 -11.73
CA GLU A 161 11.50 3.76 -12.91
C GLU A 161 10.90 2.38 -12.61
N ALA A 162 11.59 1.54 -11.83
CA ALA A 162 11.07 0.26 -11.39
C ALA A 162 9.82 0.42 -10.49
N VAL A 163 9.85 1.38 -9.57
CA VAL A 163 8.69 1.71 -8.73
C VAL A 163 7.52 2.23 -9.58
N LEU A 164 7.75 3.12 -10.54
CA LEU A 164 6.70 3.63 -11.43
C LEU A 164 6.03 2.51 -12.23
N LYS A 165 6.79 1.51 -12.72
CA LYS A 165 6.22 0.33 -13.38
C LYS A 165 5.31 -0.47 -12.46
N LYS A 166 5.72 -0.70 -11.21
CA LYS A 166 4.88 -1.38 -10.20
C LYS A 166 3.60 -0.60 -9.92
N ARG A 167 3.68 0.73 -9.78
CA ARG A 167 2.50 1.59 -9.57
C ARG A 167 1.53 1.58 -10.74
N ALA A 168 2.04 1.51 -11.97
CA ALA A 168 1.19 1.38 -13.16
C ALA A 168 0.38 0.07 -13.15
N ILE A 169 0.99 -1.04 -12.73
CA ILE A 169 0.30 -2.33 -12.58
C ILE A 169 -0.79 -2.22 -11.51
N GLN A 170 -0.47 -1.66 -10.33
CA GLN A 170 -1.45 -1.47 -9.26
C GLN A 170 -2.65 -0.60 -9.68
N LEU A 171 -2.41 0.42 -10.50
CA LEU A 171 -3.48 1.28 -11.01
C LEU A 171 -4.42 0.52 -11.96
N GLU A 172 -3.87 -0.39 -12.77
CA GLU A 172 -4.67 -1.25 -13.66
C GLU A 172 -5.43 -2.32 -12.87
N GLU A 173 -4.81 -2.95 -11.87
CA GLU A 173 -5.47 -3.89 -10.96
C GLU A 173 -6.63 -3.23 -10.21
N ASN A 174 -6.41 -2.02 -9.69
CA ASN A 174 -7.44 -1.23 -9.02
C ASN A 174 -8.58 -0.84 -9.99
N ARG A 175 -8.27 -0.50 -11.24
CA ARG A 175 -9.29 -0.23 -12.28
C ARG A 175 -10.15 -1.47 -12.53
N VAL A 176 -9.53 -2.63 -12.74
CA VAL A 176 -10.25 -3.90 -12.96
C VAL A 176 -11.12 -4.26 -11.74
N ALA A 177 -10.62 -4.07 -10.53
CA ALA A 177 -11.40 -4.30 -9.30
C ALA A 177 -12.60 -3.36 -9.19
N THR A 178 -12.41 -2.08 -9.56
CA THR A 178 -13.48 -1.09 -9.61
C THR A 178 -14.55 -1.45 -10.64
N ASP A 179 -14.16 -1.83 -11.85
CA ASP A 179 -15.08 -2.25 -12.92
C ASP A 179 -15.92 -3.47 -12.48
N LYS A 180 -15.27 -4.48 -11.88
CA LYS A 180 -15.96 -5.65 -11.30
C LYS A 180 -16.96 -5.26 -10.22
N ALA A 181 -16.62 -4.32 -9.35
CA ALA A 181 -17.52 -3.87 -8.28
C ALA A 181 -18.74 -3.12 -8.85
N TYR A 182 -18.55 -2.31 -9.90
CA TYR A 182 -19.66 -1.68 -10.63
C TYR A 182 -20.58 -2.71 -11.28
N ASP A 183 -20.03 -3.74 -11.93
CA ASP A 183 -20.81 -4.83 -12.53
C ASP A 183 -21.69 -5.54 -11.48
N VAL A 184 -21.14 -5.80 -10.28
CA VAL A 184 -21.91 -6.39 -9.17
C VAL A 184 -23.05 -5.46 -8.73
N VAL A 185 -22.79 -4.17 -8.59
CA VAL A 185 -23.83 -3.19 -8.22
C VAL A 185 -24.95 -3.18 -9.24
N GLU A 186 -24.64 -3.17 -10.54
CA GLU A 186 -25.66 -3.18 -11.61
C GLU A 186 -26.46 -4.48 -11.60
N GLN A 187 -25.79 -5.64 -11.54
CA GLN A 187 -26.44 -6.94 -11.49
C GLN A 187 -27.39 -7.09 -10.29
N MET A 188 -27.00 -6.54 -9.13
CA MET A 188 -27.82 -6.61 -7.92
C MET A 188 -28.99 -5.64 -7.92
N LYS A 189 -28.83 -4.45 -8.50
CA LYS A 189 -29.95 -3.53 -8.75
C LYS A 189 -30.96 -4.17 -9.71
N LEU A 190 -30.50 -4.83 -10.77
CA LEU A 190 -31.38 -5.58 -11.68
C LEU A 190 -32.08 -6.73 -10.95
N ALA A 191 -31.35 -7.55 -10.19
CA ALA A 191 -31.93 -8.64 -9.42
C ALA A 191 -32.98 -8.13 -8.41
N GLN A 192 -32.75 -6.99 -7.77
CA GLN A 192 -33.73 -6.35 -6.89
C GLN A 192 -35.02 -5.99 -7.65
N THR A 193 -34.91 -5.37 -8.83
CA THR A 193 -36.10 -5.03 -9.64
C THR A 193 -36.84 -6.29 -10.13
N GLU A 194 -36.12 -7.37 -10.44
CA GLU A 194 -36.72 -8.66 -10.81
C GLU A 194 -37.48 -9.31 -9.63
N ILE A 195 -36.95 -9.24 -8.41
CA ILE A 195 -37.66 -9.67 -7.19
C ILE A 195 -38.95 -8.89 -7.03
N GLU A 196 -38.87 -7.57 -7.13
CA GLU A 196 -40.01 -6.67 -6.91
C GLU A 196 -41.10 -6.85 -7.97
N THR A 197 -40.73 -7.14 -9.21
CA THR A 197 -41.70 -7.22 -10.34
C THR A 197 -42.25 -8.62 -10.60
N LYS A 198 -41.46 -9.68 -10.38
CA LYS A 198 -41.81 -11.04 -10.84
C LYS A 198 -41.86 -12.08 -9.71
N GLY A 199 -41.40 -11.76 -8.50
CA GLY A 199 -41.32 -12.74 -7.40
C GLY A 199 -40.43 -13.95 -7.72
N LEU A 200 -39.56 -13.86 -8.73
CA LEU A 200 -38.73 -14.95 -9.22
C LEU A 200 -37.48 -15.09 -8.34
N THR A 201 -37.43 -16.12 -7.49
CA THR A 201 -36.30 -16.41 -6.59
C THR A 201 -35.26 -17.37 -7.18
N ALA A 202 -35.60 -18.14 -8.21
CA ALA A 202 -34.70 -19.18 -8.75
C ALA A 202 -33.50 -18.64 -9.55
N GLN A 203 -33.67 -17.56 -10.32
CA GLN A 203 -32.55 -16.89 -10.99
C GLN A 203 -31.64 -16.15 -10.00
N LEU A 204 -32.17 -15.79 -8.82
CA LEU A 204 -31.38 -15.20 -7.75
C LEU A 204 -30.42 -16.18 -7.13
N GLU A 205 -30.79 -17.41 -6.82
CA GLU A 205 -29.86 -18.35 -6.17
C GLU A 205 -28.55 -18.51 -6.97
N LYS A 206 -28.65 -18.53 -8.30
CA LYS A 206 -27.48 -18.59 -9.18
C LYS A 206 -26.68 -17.28 -9.16
N ARG A 207 -27.34 -16.13 -9.33
CA ARG A 207 -26.66 -14.81 -9.31
C ARG A 207 -26.04 -14.50 -7.94
N LEU A 208 -26.72 -14.83 -6.85
CA LEU A 208 -26.24 -14.63 -5.48
C LEU A 208 -25.06 -15.54 -5.15
N ALA A 209 -24.99 -16.76 -5.71
CA ALA A 209 -23.82 -17.63 -5.57
C ALA A 209 -22.61 -17.09 -6.34
N GLU A 210 -22.81 -16.62 -7.58
CA GLU A 210 -21.76 -15.97 -8.39
C GLU A 210 -21.24 -14.70 -7.70
N ILE A 211 -22.16 -13.91 -7.12
CA ILE A 211 -21.83 -12.64 -6.46
C ILE A 211 -21.24 -12.84 -5.07
N GLY A 212 -21.66 -13.87 -4.31
CA GLY A 212 -21.02 -14.24 -3.05
C GLY A 212 -19.54 -14.61 -3.23
N ALA A 213 -19.16 -15.17 -4.38
CA ALA A 213 -17.76 -15.39 -4.73
C ALA A 213 -17.03 -14.07 -5.01
N VAL A 214 -17.66 -13.15 -5.76
CA VAL A 214 -17.08 -11.84 -6.06
C VAL A 214 -16.93 -10.97 -4.80
N VAL A 215 -17.93 -10.92 -3.91
CA VAL A 215 -17.85 -10.18 -2.64
C VAL A 215 -16.72 -10.75 -1.75
N LYS A 216 -16.50 -12.06 -1.77
CA LYS A 216 -15.39 -12.69 -1.06
C LYS A 216 -14.03 -12.34 -1.66
N GLU A 217 -13.96 -12.17 -2.98
CA GLU A 217 -12.79 -11.68 -3.72
C GLU A 217 -12.53 -10.20 -3.42
N LEU A 218 -13.58 -9.38 -3.33
CA LEU A 218 -13.53 -7.94 -3.01
C LEU A 218 -13.19 -7.67 -1.54
N GLY A 219 -13.65 -8.52 -0.61
CA GLY A 219 -13.35 -8.42 0.83
C GLY A 219 -11.91 -8.80 1.19
N GLY A 220 -11.15 -9.35 0.24
CA GLY A 220 -9.70 -9.50 0.33
C GLY A 220 -9.01 -8.23 -0.13
N GLY A 221 -9.17 -7.14 0.64
CA GLY A 221 -8.54 -5.86 0.35
C GLY A 221 -7.08 -6.05 -0.03
N THR A 222 -6.71 -5.58 -1.22
CA THR A 222 -5.34 -5.57 -1.71
C THR A 222 -4.46 -4.96 -0.63
N GLN A 223 -3.71 -5.81 0.07
CA GLN A 223 -2.72 -5.38 1.04
C GLN A 223 -1.64 -4.61 0.30
N ALA A 224 -1.85 -3.30 0.18
CA ALA A 224 -0.87 -2.35 -0.30
C ALA A 224 0.33 -2.19 0.68
N SER A 225 0.45 -3.05 1.69
CA SER A 225 1.46 -3.01 2.74
C SER A 225 2.82 -3.59 2.32
N ASP A 226 2.91 -4.34 1.22
CA ASP A 226 4.12 -5.10 0.87
C ASP A 226 5.12 -4.35 -0.03
N LEU A 227 4.98 -3.03 -0.19
CA LEU A 227 5.86 -2.23 -1.07
C LEU A 227 6.57 -1.06 -0.37
N ASP A 228 6.41 -0.88 0.93
CA ASP A 228 6.98 0.28 1.65
C ASP A 228 8.48 0.15 1.97
N ASN A 229 9.12 -0.99 1.72
CA ASN A 229 10.56 -1.12 1.91
C ASN A 229 11.32 -0.68 0.66
N LEU A 230 11.45 0.64 0.49
CA LEU A 230 12.49 1.22 -0.36
C LEU A 230 13.91 0.74 0.04
N ASP A 231 14.06 0.27 1.29
CA ASP A 231 15.27 -0.34 1.84
C ASP A 231 15.60 -1.72 1.25
N ASP A 232 14.62 -2.47 0.72
CA ASP A 232 14.88 -3.76 0.06
C ASP A 232 15.55 -3.62 -1.32
N LEU A 233 15.75 -2.38 -1.79
CA LEU A 233 16.50 -2.03 -3.00
C LEU A 233 17.85 -1.33 -2.71
N VAL A 234 18.32 -1.37 -1.47
CA VAL A 234 19.63 -0.83 -1.09
C VAL A 234 20.70 -1.90 -1.36
N VAL A 235 21.25 -1.91 -2.57
CA VAL A 235 22.58 -2.50 -2.80
C VAL A 235 23.59 -1.53 -2.19
N GLU A 236 23.98 -1.81 -0.94
CA GLU A 236 25.02 -1.06 -0.26
C GLU A 236 26.38 -1.39 -0.89
N LYS A 237 26.80 -0.64 -1.92
CA LYS A 237 28.20 -0.57 -2.34
C LYS A 237 28.80 0.75 -1.88
N ARG A 238 29.31 0.75 -0.65
CA ARG A 238 30.32 1.73 -0.22
C ARG A 238 31.60 1.43 -1.00
N ALA A 239 31.85 2.19 -2.06
CA ALA A 239 33.15 2.16 -2.73
C ALA A 239 34.17 2.92 -1.88
N ALA A 240 35.21 2.22 -1.43
CA ALA A 240 36.45 2.84 -0.96
C ALA A 240 37.06 3.67 -2.09
N SER A 241 37.45 4.91 -1.78
CA SER A 241 38.12 5.83 -2.69
C SER A 241 39.62 5.53 -2.67
N ASP A 242 40.11 4.83 -3.68
CA ASP A 242 41.55 4.66 -3.94
C ASP A 242 41.90 5.20 -5.33
N ASP A 243 43.13 5.68 -5.51
CA ASP A 243 43.68 6.27 -6.75
C ASP A 243 43.50 5.36 -8.00
N ALA A 244 43.38 4.04 -7.81
CA ALA A 244 43.04 3.09 -8.87
C ALA A 244 41.67 3.38 -9.55
N SER A 245 40.75 4.01 -8.82
CA SER A 245 39.46 4.44 -9.35
C SER A 245 39.59 5.61 -10.32
N PHE A 246 40.55 6.52 -10.13
CA PHE A 246 40.74 7.65 -11.02
C PHE A 246 41.23 7.20 -12.40
N GLU A 247 42.29 6.39 -12.44
CA GLU A 247 42.85 5.88 -13.70
C GLU A 247 41.82 5.09 -14.52
N SER A 248 41.01 4.24 -13.85
CA SER A 248 39.91 3.50 -14.49
C SER A 248 38.85 4.43 -15.10
N LEU A 249 38.55 5.56 -14.45
CA LEU A 249 37.59 6.54 -14.95
C LEU A 249 38.14 7.37 -16.11
N MET A 250 39.44 7.68 -16.09
CA MET A 250 40.11 8.39 -17.16
C MET A 250 40.31 7.54 -18.42
N ALA A 251 40.35 6.21 -18.29
CA ALA A 251 40.39 5.28 -19.43
C ALA A 251 39.07 5.16 -20.20
N GLN A 252 37.93 5.50 -19.56
CA GLN A 252 36.65 5.55 -20.24
C GLN A 252 36.58 6.80 -21.13
N PRO A 253 35.92 6.74 -22.31
CA PRO A 253 35.79 7.89 -23.19
C PRO A 253 35.29 9.15 -22.45
#